data_AF-A0A7W1LB13-F1
#
_entry.id   AF-A0A7W1LB13-F1
#
_cell.length_a   1.000
_cell.length_b   1.000
_cell.length_c   1.000
_cell.angle_alpha   90.00
_cell.angle_beta   90.00
_cell.angle_gamma   90.00
#
_symmetry.space_group_name_H-M   'P 1'
#
loop_
_entity.id
_entity.type
_entity.pdbx_description
1 polymer ?
#
loop_
_entity_poly.entity_id
_entity_poly.type
_entity_poly.pdbx_seq_one_letter_code
_entity_poly.pdbx_strand_id
1 'polypeptide(L)'
;MILAGDIGGTNTRLALFKKTEQGFLTIAEEKFSSSAYQSLSKIAQKFLGNKSLLVNCACFGVAGPVQDRTAKITNLTWIADTFSIAELLGHNRIGLIND
;
A
#
# COMPACT_ATOMS: atom_id res chain seq x y z
N MET A 1 -9.49 -0.25 10.13
CA MET A 1 -9.69 -0.30 8.67
C MET A 1 -8.58 -1.15 8.04
N ILE A 2 -8.75 -1.57 6.78
CA ILE A 2 -7.78 -2.37 6.04
C ILE A 2 -7.33 -1.55 4.84
N LEU A 3 -6.04 -1.34 4.68
CA LEU A 3 -5.46 -0.73 3.49
C LEU A 3 -5.08 -1.84 2.51
N ALA A 4 -5.60 -1.78 1.28
CA ALA A 4 -5.11 -2.61 0.20
C ALA A 4 -4.43 -1.74 -0.84
N GLY A 5 -3.44 -2.30 -1.53
CA GLY A 5 -2.90 -1.65 -2.72
C GLY A 5 -2.45 -2.63 -3.79
N ASP A 6 -2.47 -2.13 -5.02
CA ASP A 6 -1.93 -2.78 -6.21
C ASP A 6 -0.84 -1.86 -6.76
N ILE A 7 0.40 -2.34 -6.72
CA ILE A 7 1.59 -1.56 -7.06
C ILE A 7 2.14 -2.09 -8.39
N GLY A 8 1.82 -1.36 -9.45
CA GLY A 8 2.40 -1.56 -10.78
C GLY A 8 3.52 -0.56 -11.09
N GLY A 9 4.26 -0.85 -12.16
CA GLY A 9 5.35 0.02 -12.64
C GLY A 9 4.89 1.39 -13.12
N THR A 10 3.65 1.52 -13.59
CA THR A 10 3.11 2.82 -14.05
C THR A 10 2.18 3.43 -13.03
N ASN A 11 1.35 2.61 -12.39
CA ASN A 11 0.29 3.09 -11.51
C ASN A 11 0.28 2.29 -10.21
N THR A 12 0.03 2.99 -9.11
CA THR A 12 -0.28 2.41 -7.81
C THR A 12 -1.73 2.72 -7.49
N ARG A 13 -2.54 1.72 -7.17
CA ARG A 13 -3.91 1.90 -6.70
C ARG A 13 -3.96 1.59 -5.23
N LEU A 14 -4.54 2.47 -4.43
CA LEU A 14 -4.78 2.23 -3.01
C LEU A 14 -6.27 2.28 -2.72
N ALA A 15 -6.74 1.38 -1.86
CA ALA A 15 -8.11 1.36 -1.39
C ALA A 15 -8.16 1.12 0.12
N LEU A 16 -9.08 1.81 0.78
CA LEU A 16 -9.31 1.68 2.21
C LEU A 16 -10.65 1.00 2.44
N PHE A 17 -10.62 -0.10 3.19
CA PHE A 17 -11.81 -0.90 3.47
C PHE A 17 -12.16 -0.89 4.95
N LYS A 18 -13.46 -0.95 5.23
CA LYS A 18 -14.01 -1.24 6.55
C LYS A 18 -14.65 -2.62 6.52
N LYS A 19 -14.23 -3.51 7.42
CA LYS A 19 -14.91 -4.79 7.61
C LYS A 19 -16.29 -4.56 8.23
N THR A 20 -17.31 -5.18 7.67
CA THR A 20 -18.71 -5.18 8.13
C THR A 20 -19.17 -6.63 8.33
N GLU A 21 -20.36 -6.82 8.89
CA GLU A 21 -20.97 -8.16 9.02
C GLU A 21 -21.21 -8.83 7.65
N GLN A 22 -21.43 -8.01 6.61
CA GLN A 22 -21.73 -8.44 5.25
C GLN A 22 -20.48 -8.56 4.36
N GLY A 23 -19.28 -8.31 4.90
CA GLY A 23 -18.02 -8.38 4.15
C GLY A 23 -17.16 -7.13 4.30
N PHE A 24 -16.82 -6.49 3.18
CA PHE A 24 -15.96 -5.31 3.15
C PHE A 24 -16.65 -4.16 2.43
N LEU A 25 -16.65 -2.99 3.07
CA LEU A 25 -17.10 -1.73 2.50
C LEU A 25 -15.89 -0.91 2.05
N THR A 26 -15.85 -0.50 0.78
CA THR A 26 -14.87 0.46 0.27
C THR A 26 -15.18 1.85 0.81
N ILE A 27 -14.24 2.43 1.56
CA ILE A 27 -14.33 3.77 2.14
C ILE A 27 -13.73 4.81 1.21
N ALA A 28 -12.63 4.46 0.55
CA ALA A 28 -11.94 5.30 -0.41
C ALA A 28 -11.13 4.43 -1.37
N GLU A 29 -10.96 4.89 -2.59
CA GLU A 29 -10.06 4.31 -3.59
C GLU A 29 -9.46 5.43 -4.41
N GLU A 30 -8.15 5.38 -4.66
CA GLU A 30 -7.45 6.36 -5.46
C GLU A 30 -6.31 5.71 -6.26
N LYS A 31 -6.05 6.28 -7.44
CA LYS A 31 -4.99 5.85 -8.34
C LYS A 31 -3.92 6.95 -8.43
N PHE A 32 -2.67 6.53 -8.31
CA PHE A 32 -1.49 7.38 -8.33
C PHE A 32 -0.57 6.97 -9.47
N SER A 33 0.08 7.96 -10.12
CA SER A 33 1.20 7.69 -11.02
C SER A 33 2.41 7.25 -10.18
N SER A 34 2.89 6.02 -10.36
CA SER A 34 3.96 5.46 -9.52
C SER A 34 5.27 6.26 -9.62
N SER A 35 5.54 6.84 -10.79
CA SER A 35 6.75 7.64 -11.04
C SER A 35 6.68 9.06 -10.44
N ALA A 36 5.50 9.53 -10.04
CA ALA A 36 5.34 10.85 -9.42
C ALA A 36 5.75 10.87 -7.93
N TYR A 37 6.10 9.72 -7.36
CA TYR A 37 6.45 9.57 -5.96
C TYR A 37 7.80 8.86 -5.81
N GLN A 38 8.44 9.08 -4.65
CA GLN A 38 9.76 8.52 -4.33
C GLN A 38 9.70 7.26 -3.47
N SER A 39 8.51 6.87 -3.00
CA SER A 39 8.30 5.64 -2.21
C SER A 39 6.82 5.29 -2.11
N LEU A 40 6.52 4.03 -1.77
CA LEU A 40 5.17 3.59 -1.43
C LEU A 40 4.61 4.32 -0.20
N SER A 41 5.44 4.59 0.81
CA SER A 41 5.03 5.30 2.02
C SER A 41 4.56 6.72 1.75
N LYS A 42 5.13 7.42 0.74
CA LYS A 42 4.64 8.74 0.32
C LYS A 42 3.27 8.67 -0.35
N ILE A 43 3.03 7.64 -1.16
CA ILE A 43 1.72 7.39 -1.76
C ILE A 43 0.69 7.08 -0.67
N ALA A 44 1.01 6.17 0.25
CA ALA A 44 0.14 5.80 1.37
C ALA A 44 -0.15 7.00 2.29
N GLN A 45 0.86 7.82 2.60
CA GLN A 45 0.69 9.04 3.39
C GLN A 45 -0.24 10.05 2.69
N LYS A 46 -0.08 10.23 1.37
CA LYS A 46 -0.95 11.10 0.57
C LYS A 46 -2.40 10.61 0.58
N PHE A 47 -2.62 9.32 0.41
CA PHE A 47 -3.94 8.68 0.38
C PHE A 47 -4.66 8.72 1.74
N LEU A 48 -3.95 8.36 2.82
CA LEU A 48 -4.54 8.27 4.16
C LEU A 48 -4.68 9.64 4.83
N GLY A 49 -3.80 10.60 4.50
CA GLY A 49 -3.70 11.87 5.20
C GLY A 49 -3.56 11.66 6.72
N ASN A 50 -4.44 12.28 7.51
CA ASN A 50 -4.44 12.16 8.97
C ASN A 50 -5.07 10.85 9.49
N LYS A 51 -5.50 9.94 8.61
CA LYS A 51 -6.22 8.71 8.99
C LYS A 51 -5.32 7.49 9.15
N SER A 52 -4.01 7.63 9.00
CA SER A 52 -3.07 6.49 8.99
C SER A 52 -3.19 5.59 10.22
N LEU A 53 -3.39 6.17 11.40
CA LEU A 53 -3.54 5.43 12.67
C LEU A 53 -4.86 4.66 12.81
N LEU A 54 -5.82 4.83 11.89
CA LEU A 54 -7.09 4.09 11.87
C LEU A 54 -6.98 2.77 11.07
N VAL A 55 -5.87 2.58 10.36
CA VAL A 55 -5.57 1.34 9.64
C VAL A 55 -5.10 0.30 10.67
N ASN A 56 -5.60 -0.93 10.59
CA ASN A 56 -5.26 -2.03 11.50
C ASN A 56 -4.36 -3.09 10.84
N CYS A 57 -4.37 -3.14 9.51
CA CYS A 57 -3.50 -3.94 8.69
C CYS A 57 -3.46 -3.40 7.27
N ALA A 58 -2.40 -3.72 6.54
CA ALA A 58 -2.27 -3.42 5.13
C ALA A 58 -1.81 -4.64 4.34
N CYS A 59 -2.20 -4.72 3.06
CA CYS A 59 -1.67 -5.70 2.13
C CYS A 59 -1.48 -5.05 0.76
N PHE A 60 -0.34 -5.31 0.13
CA PHE A 60 -0.03 -4.78 -1.19
C PHE A 60 0.32 -5.91 -2.14
N GLY A 61 -0.36 -5.95 -3.29
CA GLY A 61 0.06 -6.70 -4.46
C GLY A 61 1.13 -5.90 -5.21
N VAL A 62 2.15 -6.58 -5.74
CA VAL A 62 3.21 -5.97 -6.56
C VAL A 62 3.38 -6.72 -7.87
N ALA A 63 3.62 -5.97 -8.94
CA ALA A 63 4.01 -6.53 -10.24
C ALA A 63 5.50 -6.90 -10.26
N GLY A 64 5.90 -7.88 -9.45
CA GLY A 64 7.28 -8.35 -9.38
C GLY A 64 7.57 -9.23 -8.16
N PRO A 65 8.66 -10.01 -8.21
CA PRO A 65 9.00 -10.94 -7.15
C PRO A 65 9.18 -10.23 -5.81
N VAL A 66 8.57 -10.81 -4.76
CA VAL A 66 8.72 -10.35 -3.39
C VAL A 66 9.83 -11.13 -2.71
N GLN A 67 10.82 -10.41 -2.19
CA GLN A 67 11.91 -10.98 -1.40
C GLN A 67 12.10 -10.14 -0.13
N ASP A 68 12.18 -10.80 1.02
CA ASP A 68 12.41 -10.16 2.33
C ASP A 68 11.45 -8.99 2.61
N ARG A 69 10.18 -9.15 2.21
CA ARG A 69 9.11 -8.14 2.33
C ARG A 69 9.38 -6.85 1.55
N THR A 70 10.19 -6.95 0.52
CA THR A 70 10.46 -5.89 -0.44
C THR A 70 10.20 -6.39 -1.85
N ALA A 71 9.91 -5.46 -2.76
CA ALA A 71 9.80 -5.75 -4.18
C ALA A 71 10.41 -4.62 -4.99
N LYS A 72 11.29 -4.99 -5.91
CA LYS A 72 11.86 -4.07 -6.89
C LYS A 72 11.03 -4.14 -8.16
N ILE A 73 10.41 -3.02 -8.52
CA ILE A 73 9.62 -2.92 -9.75
C ILE A 73 10.50 -2.29 -10.82
N THR A 74 10.68 -2.98 -11.95
CA THR A 74 11.68 -2.66 -12.99
C THR A 74 11.66 -1.21 -13.46
N ASN A 75 10.47 -0.60 -13.57
CA ASN A 75 10.30 0.75 -14.10
C ASN A 75 10.26 1.85 -13.01
N LEU A 76 10.54 1.51 -11.75
CA LEU A 76 10.54 2.45 -10.64
C LEU A 76 11.94 2.66 -10.07
N THR A 77 12.23 3.89 -9.67
CA THR A 77 13.50 4.27 -9.04
C THR A 77 13.54 3.93 -7.54
N TRP A 78 12.41 3.46 -7.00
CA TRP A 78 12.23 3.14 -5.59
C TRP A 78 11.77 1.69 -5.41
N ILE A 79 12.00 1.16 -4.20
CA ILE A 79 11.65 -0.20 -3.81
C ILE A 79 10.36 -0.15 -2.99
N ALA A 80 9.42 -1.04 -3.28
CA ALA A 80 8.24 -1.21 -2.44
C ALA A 80 8.65 -2.03 -1.22
N ASP A 81 8.70 -1.41 -0.03
CA ASP A 81 9.08 -2.06 1.21
C ASP A 81 7.97 -1.93 2.27
N THR A 82 7.84 -2.94 3.12
CA THR A 82 6.83 -2.93 4.19
C THR A 82 7.27 -2.22 5.46
N PHE A 83 8.57 -1.92 5.62
CA PHE A 83 9.11 -1.28 6.83
C PHE A 83 8.64 0.18 6.91
N SER A 84 8.77 0.93 5.82
CA SER A 84 8.33 2.33 5.75
C SER A 84 6.82 2.48 5.92
N ILE A 85 6.05 1.47 5.53
CA ILE A 85 4.61 1.40 5.81
C ILE A 85 4.34 1.06 7.27
N ALA A 86 5.13 0.18 7.88
CA ALA A 86 5.00 -0.17 9.29
C ALA A 86 5.19 1.05 10.19
N GLU A 87 6.19 1.87 9.89
CA GLU A 87 6.43 3.14 10.58
C GLU A 87 5.26 4.12 10.40
N LEU A 88 4.74 4.25 9.16
CA LEU A 88 3.60 5.12 8.86
C LEU A 88 2.32 4.71 9.60
N LEU A 89 2.08 3.41 9.74
CA LEU A 89 0.87 2.85 10.36
C LEU A 89 1.02 2.59 11.87
N GLY A 90 2.25 2.61 12.39
CA GLY A 90 2.56 2.32 13.80
C GLY A 90 2.46 0.84 14.17
N HIS A 91 2.42 -0.09 13.21
CA HIS A 91 2.34 -1.52 13.48
C HIS A 91 2.85 -2.40 12.32
N ASN A 92 3.18 -3.66 12.63
CA ASN A 92 3.81 -4.59 11.66
C ASN A 92 2.84 -5.54 10.95
N ARG A 93 1.52 -5.32 11.01
CA ARG A 93 0.50 -6.15 10.33
C ARG A 93 0.39 -5.79 8.85
N ILE A 94 1.47 -6.00 8.10
CA ILE A 94 1.60 -5.57 6.70
C ILE A 94 2.08 -6.75 5.85
N GLY A 95 1.34 -7.02 4.78
CA GLY A 95 1.69 -8.01 3.76
C GLY A 95 2.18 -7.34 2.48
N LEU A 96 3.14 -7.99 1.81
CA LEU A 96 3.53 -7.72 0.44
C LEU A 96 3.50 -9.06 -0.30
N ILE A 97 2.71 -9.14 -1.37
CA ILE A 97 2.50 -10.36 -2.14
C ILE A 97 2.71 -10.05 -3.61
N ASN A 98 3.21 -11.02 -4.37
CA ASN A 98 3.19 -10.90 -5.82
C ASN A 98 1.74 -10.97 -6.32
N ASP A 99 1.46 -10.20 -7.38
CA ASP A 99 0.32 -10.40 -8.29
C ASP A 99 0.16 -11.87 -8.71
#